data_AF-A0A653BDN8-F1
#
_entry.id   AF-A0A653BDN8-F1
#
_cell.length_a   1.000
_cell.length_b   1.000
_cell.length_c   1.000
_cell.angle_alpha   90.00
_cell.angle_beta   90.00
_cell.angle_gamma   90.00
#
_symmetry.space_group_name_H-M   'P 1'
#
loop_
_entity.id
_entity.type
_entity.pdbx_description
1 polymer ?
#
loop_
_entity_poly.entity_id
_entity_poly.type
_entity_poly.pdbx_seq_one_letter_code
_entity_poly.pdbx_strand_id
1 'polypeptide(L)'
;MVTISESDELIITEIHTVFAALISENADAWAPCISTWSLELLGEISTKYAGRAHFSSNLNETLQLWMTCKATRTLVEINTKCLSSLIHAGTEACISALLDASVKHSPNFDWVVAHVGSCFPNTVITRVLSVGLKDFSLHKSYEQVNSSPKLKSVVGILGHLAGSHVEDIRKAILELFEWSLSESSEDSDITRLQKKQLYHTFCN
;
A
#
# COMPACT_ATOMS: atom_id res chain seq x y z
N MET A 1 -25.37 14.81 -5.69
CA MET A 1 -24.81 13.82 -6.64
C MET A 1 -24.34 14.62 -7.85
N VAL A 2 -23.02 14.77 -8.06
CA VAL A 2 -22.53 15.47 -9.25
C VAL A 2 -22.66 14.46 -10.39
N THR A 3 -23.56 14.72 -11.32
CA THR A 3 -23.67 13.95 -12.57
C THR A 3 -22.42 14.22 -13.38
N ILE A 4 -21.56 13.20 -13.50
CA ILE A 4 -20.44 13.22 -14.44
C ILE A 4 -21.04 13.35 -15.83
N SER A 5 -20.52 14.28 -16.64
CA SER A 5 -20.96 14.44 -18.02
C SER A 5 -20.65 13.14 -18.79
N GLU A 6 -21.52 12.73 -19.72
CA GLU A 6 -21.24 11.60 -20.63
C GLU A 6 -19.88 11.79 -21.34
N SER A 7 -19.50 13.04 -21.60
CA SER A 7 -18.19 13.42 -22.11
C SER A 7 -17.03 13.08 -21.17
N ASP A 8 -17.19 13.29 -19.85
CA ASP A 8 -16.14 13.01 -18.87
C ASP A 8 -15.91 11.51 -18.72
N GLU A 9 -16.98 10.71 -18.84
CA GLU A 9 -16.88 9.26 -18.83
C GLU A 9 -16.15 8.68 -20.04
N LEU A 10 -16.32 9.30 -21.20
CA LEU A 10 -15.55 8.96 -22.41
C LEU A 10 -14.07 9.29 -22.21
N ILE A 11 -13.76 10.48 -21.68
CA ILE A 11 -12.38 10.90 -21.39
C ILE A 11 -11.71 9.92 -20.42
N ILE A 12 -12.38 9.52 -19.33
CA ILE A 12 -11.82 8.53 -18.37
C ILE A 12 -11.52 7.20 -19.08
N THR A 13 -12.40 6.77 -19.98
CA THR A 13 -12.24 5.52 -20.73
C THR A 13 -11.06 5.62 -21.72
N GLU A 14 -10.89 6.77 -22.36
CA GLU A 14 -9.77 7.04 -23.26
C GLU A 14 -8.44 7.05 -22.50
N ILE A 15 -8.37 7.76 -21.36
CA ILE A 15 -7.18 7.77 -20.49
C ILE A 15 -6.80 6.35 -20.08
N HIS A 16 -7.78 5.55 -19.63
CA HIS A 16 -7.55 4.15 -19.28
C HIS A 16 -6.96 3.37 -20.46
N THR A 17 -7.53 3.52 -21.65
CA THR A 17 -7.11 2.80 -22.85
C THR A 17 -5.68 3.16 -23.25
N VAL A 18 -5.34 4.45 -23.25
CA VAL A 18 -4.00 4.93 -23.59
C VAL A 18 -2.97 4.43 -22.59
N PHE A 19 -3.23 4.57 -21.28
CA PHE A 19 -2.27 4.11 -20.26
C PHE A 19 -2.13 2.59 -20.26
N ALA A 20 -3.23 1.86 -20.45
CA ALA A 20 -3.16 0.42 -20.58
C ALA A 20 -2.32 -0.01 -21.79
N ALA A 21 -2.42 0.68 -22.93
CA ALA A 21 -1.60 0.43 -24.10
C ALA A 21 -0.12 0.70 -23.84
N LEU A 22 0.22 1.86 -23.25
CA LEU A 22 1.61 2.22 -22.93
C LEU A 22 2.28 1.21 -21.99
N ILE A 23 1.57 0.79 -20.92
CA ILE A 23 2.07 -0.22 -19.98
C ILE A 23 2.28 -1.56 -20.70
N SER A 24 1.37 -1.94 -21.61
CA SER A 24 1.49 -3.18 -22.37
C SER A 24 2.60 -3.15 -23.42
N GLU A 25 2.98 -1.98 -23.93
CA GLU A 25 4.07 -1.83 -24.89
C GLU A 25 5.44 -1.86 -24.20
N ASN A 26 5.59 -1.14 -23.08
CA ASN A 26 6.83 -1.13 -22.29
C ASN A 26 6.56 -0.81 -20.82
N ALA A 27 6.33 -1.85 -20.02
CA ALA A 27 6.02 -1.72 -18.60
C ALA A 27 7.17 -1.05 -17.81
N ASP A 28 8.43 -1.43 -18.07
CA ASP A 28 9.58 -0.90 -17.33
C ASP A 28 9.74 0.62 -17.49
N ALA A 29 9.41 1.15 -18.66
CA ALA A 29 9.47 2.58 -18.94
C ALA A 29 8.29 3.36 -18.35
N TRP A 30 7.07 2.82 -18.45
CA TRP A 30 5.84 3.58 -18.20
C TRP A 30 5.16 3.26 -16.87
N ALA A 31 5.20 2.02 -16.41
CA ALA A 31 4.49 1.61 -15.20
C ALA A 31 4.95 2.39 -13.94
N PRO A 32 6.24 2.68 -13.70
CA PRO A 32 6.65 3.45 -12.52
C PRO A 32 6.07 4.86 -12.45
N CYS A 33 6.10 5.61 -13.56
CA CYS A 33 5.61 6.99 -13.58
C CYS A 33 4.08 7.05 -13.55
N ILE A 34 3.40 6.17 -14.30
CA ILE A 34 1.93 6.09 -14.31
C ILE A 34 1.41 5.65 -12.93
N SER A 35 2.04 4.64 -12.32
CA SER A 35 1.69 4.18 -10.97
C SER A 35 1.81 5.32 -9.96
N THR A 36 2.95 6.03 -9.96
CA THR A 36 3.18 7.16 -9.05
C THR A 36 2.11 8.23 -9.20
N TRP A 37 1.86 8.70 -10.43
CA TRP A 37 0.81 9.67 -10.71
C TRP A 37 -0.57 9.20 -10.25
N SER A 38 -0.92 7.95 -10.52
CA SER A 38 -2.23 7.40 -10.15
C SER A 38 -2.44 7.36 -8.63
N LEU A 39 -1.39 7.01 -7.88
CA LEU A 39 -1.42 6.90 -6.42
C LEU A 39 -1.44 8.26 -5.75
N GLU A 40 -0.68 9.23 -6.26
CA GLU A 40 -0.73 10.61 -5.81
C GLU A 40 -2.13 11.20 -5.99
N LEU A 41 -2.73 11.02 -7.18
CA LEU A 41 -4.07 11.51 -7.47
C LEU A 41 -5.13 10.82 -6.60
N LEU A 42 -5.03 9.50 -6.40
CA LEU A 42 -5.90 8.77 -5.47
C LEU A 42 -5.76 9.28 -4.04
N GLY A 43 -4.54 9.60 -3.59
CA GLY A 43 -4.26 10.18 -2.28
C GLY A 43 -4.89 11.57 -2.10
N GLU A 44 -4.74 12.43 -3.11
CA GLU A 44 -5.34 13.77 -3.13
C GLU A 44 -6.87 13.71 -3.10
N ILE A 45 -7.48 12.88 -3.95
CA ILE A 45 -8.93 12.69 -3.99
C ILE A 45 -9.43 12.13 -2.65
N SER A 46 -8.76 11.11 -2.13
CA SER A 46 -9.10 10.49 -0.84
C SER A 46 -9.08 11.50 0.31
N THR A 47 -8.07 12.36 0.34
CA THR A 47 -7.93 13.41 1.37
C THR A 47 -8.96 14.51 1.18
N LYS A 48 -9.13 15.00 -0.05
CA LYS A 48 -10.04 16.10 -0.38
C LYS A 48 -11.49 15.78 -0.07
N TYR A 49 -11.90 14.52 -0.25
CA TYR A 49 -13.27 14.08 0.00
C TYR A 49 -13.40 13.15 1.22
N ALA A 50 -12.42 13.13 2.12
CA ALA A 50 -12.44 12.31 3.35
C ALA A 50 -13.74 12.50 4.15
N GLY A 51 -14.26 13.72 4.24
CA GLY A 51 -15.54 14.04 4.89
C GLY A 51 -16.75 13.25 4.36
N ARG A 52 -16.71 12.76 3.12
CA ARG A 52 -17.77 11.92 2.52
C ARG A 52 -17.55 10.43 2.78
N ALA A 53 -16.32 10.02 3.08
CA ALA A 53 -15.96 8.65 3.46
C ALA A 53 -16.15 8.38 4.97
N HIS A 54 -16.26 9.42 5.80
CA HIS A 54 -16.46 9.30 7.26
C HIS A 54 -17.75 8.57 7.70
N PHE A 55 -18.65 8.20 6.79
CA PHE A 55 -19.84 7.40 7.10
C PHE A 55 -19.55 5.90 7.22
N SER A 56 -18.42 5.41 6.72
CA SER A 56 -18.02 4.00 6.85
C SER A 56 -17.11 3.82 8.07
N SER A 57 -17.48 2.93 8.98
CA SER A 57 -16.67 2.56 10.14
C SER A 57 -15.64 1.47 9.84
N ASN A 58 -15.74 0.83 8.66
CA ASN A 58 -14.84 -0.23 8.24
C ASN A 58 -14.21 0.03 6.86
N LEU A 59 -12.97 -0.45 6.72
CA LEU A 59 -12.13 -0.22 5.54
C LEU A 59 -12.74 -0.81 4.26
N ASN A 60 -13.48 -1.91 4.37
CA ASN A 60 -14.11 -2.58 3.24
C ASN A 60 -15.27 -1.75 2.66
N GLU A 61 -16.12 -1.17 3.51
CA GLU A 61 -17.18 -0.23 3.09
C GLU A 61 -16.58 1.02 2.45
N THR A 62 -15.49 1.56 3.02
CA THR A 62 -14.76 2.69 2.43
C THR A 62 -14.28 2.33 1.02
N LEU A 63 -13.65 1.17 0.86
CA LEU A 63 -13.20 0.66 -0.43
C LEU A 63 -14.37 0.56 -1.42
N GLN A 64 -15.47 -0.11 -1.05
CA GLN A 64 -16.62 -0.26 -1.95
C GLN A 64 -17.23 1.09 -2.35
N LEU A 65 -17.33 2.03 -1.43
CA LEU A 65 -17.79 3.40 -1.70
C LEU A 65 -16.92 4.07 -2.76
N TRP A 66 -15.59 4.04 -2.60
CA TRP A 66 -14.67 4.63 -3.57
C TRP A 66 -14.71 3.93 -4.92
N MET A 67 -14.89 2.62 -4.93
CA MET A 67 -14.99 1.85 -6.18
C MET A 67 -16.28 2.15 -6.95
N THR A 68 -17.33 2.72 -6.33
CA THR A 68 -18.54 3.15 -7.07
C THR A 68 -18.27 4.28 -8.09
N CYS A 69 -17.22 5.07 -7.88
CA CYS A 69 -16.83 6.14 -8.80
C CYS A 69 -15.92 5.59 -9.91
N LYS A 70 -16.28 5.88 -11.17
CA LYS A 70 -15.55 5.39 -12.36
C LYS A 70 -14.10 5.89 -12.36
N ALA A 71 -13.87 7.17 -12.04
CA ALA A 71 -12.54 7.76 -12.07
C ALA A 71 -11.58 7.08 -11.09
N THR A 72 -11.99 6.88 -9.83
CA THR A 72 -11.18 6.21 -8.81
C THR A 72 -10.98 4.74 -9.14
N ARG A 73 -12.02 4.06 -9.64
CA ARG A 73 -11.90 2.67 -10.12
C ARG A 73 -10.86 2.54 -11.23
N THR A 74 -10.92 3.41 -12.23
CA THR A 74 -9.97 3.45 -13.34
C THR A 74 -8.53 3.69 -12.87
N LEU A 75 -8.32 4.61 -11.92
CA LEU A 75 -6.98 4.83 -11.35
C LEU A 75 -6.44 3.59 -10.62
N VAL A 76 -7.29 2.91 -9.87
CA VAL A 76 -6.93 1.66 -9.18
C VAL A 76 -6.63 0.54 -10.18
N GLU A 77 -7.43 0.40 -11.24
CA GLU A 77 -7.22 -0.59 -12.31
C GLU A 77 -5.88 -0.37 -13.03
N ILE A 78 -5.55 0.87 -13.35
CA ILE A 78 -4.25 1.25 -13.94
C ILE A 78 -3.11 0.89 -12.99
N ASN A 79 -3.26 1.17 -11.69
CA ASN A 79 -2.25 0.85 -10.69
C ASN A 79 -2.01 -0.67 -10.58
N THR A 80 -3.08 -1.45 -10.53
CA THR A 80 -3.02 -2.92 -10.53
C THR A 80 -2.37 -3.44 -11.81
N LYS A 81 -2.64 -2.83 -12.97
CA LYS A 81 -1.98 -3.19 -14.23
C LYS A 81 -0.49 -2.88 -14.23
N CYS A 82 -0.07 -1.75 -13.65
CA CYS A 82 1.34 -1.41 -13.48
C CYS A 82 2.07 -2.49 -12.66
N LEU A 83 1.50 -2.85 -11.50
CA LEU A 83 2.09 -3.84 -10.60
C LEU A 83 2.12 -5.25 -11.21
N SER A 84 1.03 -5.68 -11.87
CA SER A 84 0.99 -7.01 -12.49
C SER A 84 1.98 -7.13 -13.65
N SER A 85 2.17 -6.05 -14.41
CA SER A 85 3.12 -6.03 -15.54
C SER A 85 4.58 -6.02 -15.09
N LEU A 86 4.86 -5.53 -13.88
CA LEU A 86 6.22 -5.48 -13.29
C LEU A 86 6.54 -6.62 -12.32
N ILE A 87 5.63 -7.57 -12.10
CA ILE A 87 5.78 -8.56 -11.02
C ILE A 87 7.04 -9.42 -11.13
N HIS A 88 7.58 -9.59 -12.35
CA HIS A 88 8.82 -10.33 -12.63
C HIS A 88 10.02 -9.43 -12.92
N ALA A 89 9.82 -8.14 -13.19
CA ALA A 89 10.85 -7.20 -13.62
C ALA A 89 11.30 -6.23 -12.50
N GLY A 90 10.44 -6.02 -11.50
CA GLY A 90 10.74 -5.22 -10.31
C GLY A 90 9.61 -4.24 -9.97
N THR A 91 8.90 -4.49 -8.87
CA THR A 91 7.78 -3.65 -8.41
C THR A 91 8.20 -2.49 -7.51
N GLU A 92 9.50 -2.33 -7.24
CA GLU A 92 10.04 -1.45 -6.19
C GLU A 92 9.52 -0.02 -6.28
N ALA A 93 9.61 0.60 -7.47
CA ALA A 93 9.17 1.98 -7.65
C ALA A 93 7.66 2.16 -7.40
N CYS A 94 6.83 1.19 -7.84
CA CYS A 94 5.38 1.22 -7.62
C CYS A 94 5.02 1.05 -6.14
N ILE A 95 5.69 0.13 -5.45
CA ILE A 95 5.48 -0.10 -4.01
C ILE A 95 5.99 1.11 -3.21
N SER A 96 7.13 1.69 -3.56
CA SER A 96 7.62 2.93 -2.93
C SER A 96 6.60 4.06 -3.08
N ALA A 97 6.06 4.28 -4.28
CA ALA A 97 5.03 5.29 -4.49
C ALA A 97 3.75 5.01 -3.68
N LEU A 98 3.33 3.74 -3.56
CA LEU A 98 2.16 3.35 -2.75
C LEU A 98 2.38 3.66 -1.27
N LEU A 99 3.57 3.36 -0.75
CA LEU A 99 3.95 3.60 0.63
C LEU A 99 4.12 5.09 0.93
N ASP A 100 4.70 5.85 0.00
CA ASP A 100 4.87 7.30 0.14
C ASP A 100 3.50 8.01 0.12
N ALA A 101 2.60 7.61 -0.78
CA ALA A 101 1.23 8.10 -0.80
C ALA A 101 0.48 7.74 0.49
N SER A 102 0.67 6.53 1.02
CA SER A 102 0.11 6.13 2.33
C SER A 102 0.63 7.03 3.45
N VAL A 103 1.94 7.22 3.58
CA VAL A 103 2.50 8.11 4.61
C VAL A 103 1.90 9.51 4.56
N LYS A 104 1.64 10.03 3.35
CA LYS A 104 1.09 11.38 3.15
C LYS A 104 -0.42 11.48 3.38
N HIS A 105 -1.18 10.45 3.03
CA HIS A 105 -2.64 10.52 2.91
C HIS A 105 -3.42 9.57 3.83
N SER A 106 -2.73 8.73 4.61
CA SER A 106 -3.34 7.94 5.68
C SER A 106 -4.03 8.85 6.72
N PRO A 107 -5.17 8.43 7.29
CA PRO A 107 -5.85 7.15 7.09
C PRO A 107 -6.76 7.12 5.85
N ASN A 108 -6.96 8.25 5.17
CA ASN A 108 -7.98 8.38 4.12
C ASN A 108 -7.65 7.57 2.86
N PHE A 109 -6.38 7.20 2.67
CA PHE A 109 -5.87 6.44 1.54
C PHE A 109 -5.71 4.93 1.82
N ASP A 110 -5.88 4.50 3.07
CA ASP A 110 -5.58 3.11 3.48
C ASP A 110 -6.40 2.06 2.70
N TRP A 111 -7.56 2.46 2.17
CA TRP A 111 -8.40 1.61 1.32
C TRP A 111 -7.69 1.21 0.01
N VAL A 112 -6.85 2.08 -0.54
CA VAL A 112 -6.04 1.79 -1.74
C VAL A 112 -4.99 0.74 -1.41
N VAL A 113 -4.27 0.94 -0.29
CA VAL A 113 -3.24 0.00 0.16
C VAL A 113 -3.86 -1.36 0.47
N ALA A 114 -5.04 -1.38 1.09
CA ALA A 114 -5.80 -2.61 1.33
C ALA A 114 -6.22 -3.30 0.03
N HIS A 115 -6.73 -2.56 -0.96
CA HIS A 115 -7.10 -3.14 -2.26
C HIS A 115 -5.90 -3.74 -2.99
N VAL A 116 -4.82 -2.96 -3.12
CA VAL A 116 -3.58 -3.40 -3.77
C VAL A 116 -2.99 -4.59 -3.01
N GLY A 117 -3.06 -4.58 -1.67
CA GLY A 117 -2.65 -5.70 -0.82
C GLY A 117 -3.47 -6.97 -1.07
N SER A 118 -4.77 -6.86 -1.29
CA SER A 118 -5.60 -8.02 -1.65
C SER A 118 -5.29 -8.55 -3.05
N CYS A 119 -4.87 -7.69 -3.99
CA CYS A 119 -4.44 -8.13 -5.32
C CYS A 119 -3.02 -8.72 -5.34
N PHE A 120 -2.12 -8.22 -4.48
CA PHE A 120 -0.71 -8.59 -4.43
C PHE A 120 -0.25 -8.84 -2.97
N PRO A 121 -0.81 -9.85 -2.29
CA PRO A 121 -0.65 -10.03 -0.84
C PRO A 121 0.80 -10.18 -0.43
N ASN A 122 1.55 -11.10 -1.07
CA ASN A 122 2.96 -11.32 -0.75
C ASN A 122 3.81 -10.04 -0.88
N THR A 123 3.62 -9.29 -1.96
CA THR A 123 4.40 -8.07 -2.24
C THR A 123 4.06 -6.96 -1.23
N VAL A 124 2.79 -6.73 -0.94
CA VAL A 124 2.38 -5.65 -0.04
C VAL A 124 2.63 -6.01 1.41
N ILE A 125 2.32 -7.23 1.86
CA ILE A 125 2.54 -7.70 3.24
C ILE A 125 4.01 -7.55 3.63
N THR A 126 4.94 -8.09 2.83
CA THR A 126 6.38 -8.04 3.14
C THR A 126 6.88 -6.61 3.23
N ARG A 127 6.40 -5.72 2.37
CA ARG A 127 6.81 -4.31 2.31
C ARG A 127 6.20 -3.47 3.42
N VAL A 128 4.91 -3.65 3.71
CA VAL A 128 4.21 -2.99 4.82
C VAL A 128 4.80 -3.42 6.16
N LEU A 129 5.12 -4.71 6.34
CA LEU A 129 5.83 -5.19 7.52
C LEU A 129 7.24 -4.59 7.63
N SER A 130 8.00 -4.54 6.54
CA SER A 130 9.35 -3.95 6.54
C SER A 130 9.34 -2.46 6.92
N VAL A 131 8.39 -1.70 6.37
CA VAL A 131 8.20 -0.27 6.69
C VAL A 131 7.72 -0.08 8.12
N GLY A 132 6.75 -0.88 8.56
CA GLY A 132 6.23 -0.86 9.93
C GLY A 132 7.31 -1.19 10.95
N LEU A 133 8.15 -2.20 10.68
CA LEU A 133 9.27 -2.58 11.53
C LEU A 133 10.32 -1.46 11.64
N LYS A 134 10.65 -0.81 10.51
CA LYS A 134 11.54 0.36 10.51
C LYS A 134 10.98 1.48 11.37
N ASP A 135 9.69 1.78 11.25
CA ASP A 135 9.04 2.81 12.07
C ASP A 135 9.02 2.41 13.56
N PHE A 136 8.61 1.18 13.87
CA PHE A 136 8.59 0.63 15.23
C PHE A 136 9.96 0.72 15.92
N SER A 137 11.02 0.39 15.18
CA SER A 137 12.40 0.40 15.67
C SER A 137 12.92 1.80 16.04
N LEU A 138 12.40 2.85 15.41
CA LEU A 138 12.80 4.24 15.69
C LEU A 138 12.15 4.79 16.96
N HIS A 139 11.05 4.20 17.43
CA HIS A 139 10.33 4.64 18.61
C HIS A 139 10.82 3.88 19.85
N LYS A 140 11.23 4.62 20.89
CA LYS A 140 11.86 4.04 22.10
C LYS A 140 10.85 3.72 23.22
N SER A 141 9.62 4.23 23.14
CA SER A 141 8.59 3.98 24.16
C SER A 141 7.27 3.51 23.56
N TYR A 142 6.55 2.67 24.30
CA TYR A 142 5.25 2.12 23.91
C TYR A 142 4.19 3.21 23.64
N GLU A 143 4.24 4.33 24.36
CA GLU A 143 3.32 5.46 24.15
C GLU A 143 3.56 6.19 22.81
N GLN A 144 4.82 6.27 22.36
CA GLN A 144 5.17 6.82 21.05
C GLN A 144 4.77 5.88 19.91
N VAL A 145 4.90 4.57 20.13
CA VAL A 145 4.46 3.53 19.19
C VAL A 145 2.95 3.57 19.00
N ASN A 146 2.17 3.64 20.09
CA ASN A 146 0.70 3.68 20.04
C ASN A 146 0.13 5.01 19.50
N SER A 147 0.94 6.05 19.42
CA SER A 147 0.55 7.33 18.81
C SER A 147 0.98 7.46 17.36
N SER A 148 1.84 6.57 16.83
CA SER A 148 2.27 6.59 15.43
C SER A 148 1.07 6.36 14.50
N PRO A 149 0.62 7.37 13.72
CA PRO A 149 -0.46 7.20 12.76
C PRO A 149 -0.06 6.20 11.65
N LYS A 150 1.24 6.13 11.35
CA LYS A 150 1.81 5.19 10.39
C LYS A 150 1.66 3.74 10.87
N LEU A 151 1.97 3.47 12.14
CA LEU A 151 1.82 2.12 12.69
C LEU A 151 0.35 1.71 12.82
N LYS A 152 -0.55 2.63 13.18
CA LYS A 152 -2.01 2.38 13.16
C LYS A 152 -2.51 1.98 11.78
N SER A 153 -2.04 2.68 10.74
CA SER A 153 -2.36 2.35 9.36
C SER A 153 -1.85 0.95 8.98
N VAL A 154 -0.58 0.64 9.29
CA VAL A 154 0.00 -0.70 9.07
C VAL A 154 -0.84 -1.80 9.73
N VAL A 155 -1.22 -1.62 10.99
CA VAL A 155 -2.07 -2.58 11.71
C VAL A 155 -3.45 -2.69 11.07
N GLY A 156 -4.06 -1.58 10.64
CA GLY A 156 -5.34 -1.57 9.96
C GLY A 156 -5.31 -2.32 8.62
N ILE A 157 -4.26 -2.12 7.82
CA ILE A 157 -4.05 -2.80 6.54
C ILE A 157 -3.84 -4.30 6.75
N LEU A 158 -2.93 -4.68 7.65
CA LEU A 158 -2.69 -6.10 7.95
C LEU A 158 -3.93 -6.78 8.55
N GLY A 159 -4.69 -6.07 9.38
CA GLY A 159 -5.97 -6.55 9.91
C GLY A 159 -7.00 -6.81 8.82
N HIS A 160 -7.07 -5.94 7.80
CA HIS A 160 -7.91 -6.17 6.63
C HIS A 160 -7.45 -7.40 5.84
N LEU A 161 -6.14 -7.49 5.54
CA LEU A 161 -5.58 -8.60 4.77
C LEU A 161 -5.68 -9.94 5.51
N ALA A 162 -5.60 -9.94 6.84
CA ALA A 162 -5.71 -11.16 7.66
C ALA A 162 -7.05 -11.88 7.47
N GLY A 163 -8.10 -11.20 7.00
CA GLY A 163 -9.37 -11.84 6.67
C GLY A 163 -9.30 -12.87 5.53
N SER A 164 -8.31 -12.75 4.63
CA SER A 164 -8.17 -13.64 3.45
C SER A 164 -6.75 -14.14 3.20
N HIS A 165 -5.75 -13.53 3.84
CA HIS A 165 -4.32 -13.76 3.60
C HIS A 165 -3.54 -14.02 4.90
N VAL A 166 -4.18 -14.65 5.90
CA VAL A 166 -3.55 -14.94 7.20
C VAL A 166 -2.30 -15.81 7.06
N GLU A 167 -2.30 -16.78 6.13
CA GLU A 167 -1.14 -17.65 5.91
C GLU A 167 0.03 -16.90 5.27
N ASP A 168 -0.25 -15.98 4.33
CA ASP A 168 0.78 -15.12 3.72
C ASP A 168 1.40 -14.19 4.79
N ILE A 169 0.57 -13.62 5.68
CA ILE A 169 1.03 -12.80 6.81
C ILE A 169 1.88 -13.64 7.76
N ARG A 170 1.42 -14.84 8.14
CA ARG A 170 2.16 -15.74 9.03
C ARG A 170 3.52 -16.09 8.44
N LYS A 171 3.55 -16.44 7.15
CA LYS A 171 4.79 -16.76 6.43
C LYS A 171 5.75 -15.58 6.44
N ALA A 172 5.28 -14.39 6.09
CA ALA A 172 6.11 -13.18 6.06
C ALA A 172 6.66 -12.82 7.46
N ILE A 173 5.87 -13.00 8.52
CA ILE A 173 6.33 -12.80 9.90
C ILE A 173 7.40 -13.83 10.29
N LEU A 174 7.22 -15.10 9.92
CA LEU A 174 8.22 -16.15 10.16
C LEU A 174 9.52 -15.85 9.41
N GLU A 175 9.44 -15.44 8.15
CA GLU A 175 10.61 -15.03 7.36
C GLU A 175 11.33 -13.84 8.02
N LEU A 176 10.61 -12.86 8.57
CA LEU A 176 11.21 -11.75 9.32
C LEU A 176 11.89 -12.21 10.62
N PHE A 177 11.31 -13.19 11.31
CA PHE A 177 11.90 -13.77 12.51
C PHE A 177 13.18 -14.55 12.17
N GLU A 178 13.15 -15.41 11.16
CA GLU A 178 14.33 -16.12 10.67
C GLU A 178 15.42 -15.15 10.21
N TRP A 179 15.05 -14.09 9.50
CA TRP A 179 15.95 -13.01 9.11
C TRP A 179 16.58 -12.33 10.34
N SER A 180 15.84 -12.15 11.43
CA SER A 180 16.37 -11.58 12.67
C SER A 180 17.43 -12.45 13.36
N LEU A 181 17.35 -13.78 13.18
CA LEU A 181 18.31 -14.74 13.70
C LEU A 181 19.56 -14.88 12.82
N SER A 182 19.47 -14.51 11.55
CA SER A 182 20.61 -14.55 10.63
C SER A 182 21.63 -13.44 10.97
N GLU A 183 22.89 -13.80 11.22
CA GLU A 183 23.97 -12.84 11.39
C GLU A 183 24.62 -12.53 10.04
N SER A 184 24.69 -11.25 9.67
CA SER A 184 25.38 -10.77 8.46
C SER A 184 26.45 -9.75 8.85
N SER A 185 27.66 -9.91 8.32
CA SER A 185 28.78 -8.99 8.57
C SER A 185 28.62 -7.62 7.92
N GLU A 186 27.61 -7.45 7.06
CA GLU A 186 27.32 -6.24 6.30
C GLU A 186 26.11 -5.45 6.84
N ASP A 187 25.55 -5.87 7.98
CA ASP A 187 24.36 -5.22 8.54
C ASP A 187 24.61 -3.77 8.97
N SER A 188 23.81 -2.85 8.45
CA SER A 188 23.79 -1.46 8.91
C SER A 188 23.35 -1.35 10.38
N ASP A 189 23.70 -0.24 11.06
CA ASP A 189 23.26 0.00 12.45
C ASP A 189 21.73 -0.06 12.61
N ILE A 190 20.98 0.42 11.61
CA ILE A 190 19.51 0.36 11.57
C ILE A 190 19.05 -1.10 11.48
N THR A 191 19.67 -1.90 10.63
CA THR A 191 19.37 -3.31 10.45
C THR A 191 19.60 -4.10 11.75
N ARG A 192 20.73 -3.88 12.42
CA ARG A 192 21.03 -4.51 13.71
C ARG A 192 20.01 -4.13 14.79
N LEU A 193 19.56 -2.88 14.79
CA LEU A 193 18.56 -2.41 15.74
C LEU A 193 17.19 -3.06 15.48
N GLN A 194 16.77 -3.18 14.23
CA GLN A 194 15.54 -3.91 13.84
C GLN A 194 15.59 -5.37 14.29
N LYS A 195 16.69 -6.09 14.01
CA LYS A 195 16.88 -7.49 14.42
C LYS A 195 16.80 -7.65 15.94
N LYS A 196 17.46 -6.77 16.70
CA LYS A 196 17.45 -6.78 18.16
C LYS A 196 16.05 -6.55 18.74
N GLN A 197 15.29 -5.62 18.17
CA GLN A 197 13.91 -5.35 18.60
C GLN A 197 13.00 -6.56 18.33
N LEU A 198 13.08 -7.16 17.13
CA LEU A 198 12.34 -8.38 16.80
C LEU A 198 12.65 -9.50 17.80
N TYR A 199 13.92 -9.79 18.04
CA TYR A 199 14.33 -10.83 18.98
C TYR A 199 13.74 -10.58 20.38
N HIS A 200 13.80 -9.35 20.88
CA HIS A 200 13.22 -9.01 22.18
C HIS A 200 11.69 -9.15 22.19
N THR A 201 11.00 -8.80 21.11
CA THR A 201 9.53 -8.92 21.01
C THR A 201 9.06 -10.37 20.89
N PHE A 202 9.82 -11.26 20.26
CA PHE A 202 9.43 -12.65 20.06
C PHE A 202 9.87 -13.59 21.19
N CYS A 203 10.95 -13.25 21.92
CA CYS A 203 11.53 -14.13 22.94
C CYS A 203 11.25 -13.75 24.40
N ASN A 204 10.61 -12.59 24.65
CA ASN A 204 10.10 -12.18 25.97
C ASN A 204 8.58 -12.08 25.96
#